data_AF-A0A6P4JTM5-F1
#
_entry.id   AF-A0A6P4JTM5-F1
#
_cell.length_a   1.000
_cell.length_b   1.000
_cell.length_c   1.000
_cell.angle_alpha   90.00
_cell.angle_beta   90.00
_cell.angle_gamma   90.00
#
_symmetry.space_group_name_H-M   'P 1'
#
loop_
_entity.id
_entity.type
_entity.pdbx_description
1 polymer ?
#
loop_
_entity_poly.entity_id
_entity_poly.type
_entity_poly.pdbx_seq_one_letter_code
_entity_poly.pdbx_strand_id
1 'polypeptide(L)'
;MKRNYKGCFKLAVIIHELLHILGFTHMQNSPDRDKYVKIVKKNIIVAFSVNGLPTMKALKAEGSALMGQRIKMSNIDIIKLNKMYKCTT
;
A
#
# COMPACT_ATOMS: atom_id res chain seq x y z
N MET A 1 18.07 -10.27 -25.90
CA MET A 1 17.18 -10.97 -24.95
C MET A 1 16.15 -10.00 -24.37
N LYS A 2 15.00 -9.81 -25.03
CA LYS A 2 13.92 -8.93 -24.55
C LYS A 2 12.92 -9.77 -23.73
N ARG A 3 13.04 -9.79 -22.41
CA ARG A 3 12.07 -10.48 -21.54
C ARG A 3 10.90 -9.53 -21.23
N ASN A 4 9.72 -9.89 -21.73
CA ASN A 4 8.46 -9.17 -21.51
C ASN A 4 7.91 -9.54 -20.12
N TYR A 5 8.34 -8.83 -19.07
CA TYR A 5 7.87 -9.05 -17.69
C TYR A 5 6.51 -8.38 -17.44
N LYS A 6 5.42 -9.00 -17.92
CA LYS A 6 4.08 -8.76 -17.37
C LYS A 6 3.98 -9.46 -16.01
N GLY A 7 4.50 -8.85 -14.95
CA GLY A 7 4.45 -9.44 -13.61
C GLY A 7 5.41 -8.78 -12.63
N CYS A 8 5.35 -9.22 -11.36
CA CYS A 8 5.93 -8.70 -10.11
C CYS A 8 7.37 -8.16 -10.14
N PHE A 9 8.12 -8.31 -11.23
CA PHE A 9 9.48 -7.79 -11.40
C PHE A 9 9.47 -6.28 -11.75
N LYS A 10 8.82 -5.49 -10.91
CA LYS A 10 8.85 -4.02 -10.94
C LYS A 10 9.59 -3.54 -9.69
N LEU A 11 10.50 -2.57 -9.84
CA LEU A 11 11.28 -2.04 -8.73
C LEU A 11 10.42 -1.68 -7.51
N ALA A 12 9.30 -0.99 -7.73
CA ALA A 12 8.38 -0.61 -6.65
C ALA A 12 7.71 -1.81 -5.95
N VAL A 13 7.48 -2.91 -6.66
CA VAL A 13 6.94 -4.14 -6.07
C VAL A 13 8.03 -4.85 -5.26
N ILE A 14 9.25 -4.94 -5.80
CA ILE A 14 10.39 -5.50 -5.06
C ILE A 14 10.62 -4.72 -3.75
N ILE A 15 10.60 -3.38 -3.80
CA ILE A 15 10.74 -2.55 -2.61
C ILE A 15 9.59 -2.77 -1.62
N HIS A 16 8.34 -2.94 -2.09
CA HIS A 16 7.20 -3.24 -1.23
C HIS A 16 7.39 -4.54 -0.44
N GLU A 17 7.85 -5.61 -1.10
CA GLU A 17 8.12 -6.89 -0.42
C GLU A 17 9.33 -6.78 0.53
N LEU A 18 10.37 -6.03 0.17
CA LEU A 18 11.50 -5.76 1.06
C LEU A 18 11.05 -5.00 2.32
N LEU A 19 10.13 -4.04 2.21
CA LEU A 19 9.59 -3.33 3.37
C LEU A 19 8.85 -4.27 4.33
N HIS A 20 8.16 -5.29 3.82
CA HIS A 20 7.55 -6.33 4.66
C HIS A 20 8.60 -7.12 5.45
N ILE A 21 9.74 -7.45 4.84
CA ILE A 21 10.89 -8.09 5.52
C ILE A 21 11.47 -7.17 6.60
N LEU A 22 11.54 -5.86 6.34
CA LEU A 22 11.98 -4.84 7.29
C LEU A 22 10.96 -4.55 8.40
N GLY A 23 9.82 -5.26 8.45
CA GLY A 23 8.83 -5.15 9.53
C GLY A 23 7.69 -4.16 9.28
N PHE A 24 7.53 -3.66 8.05
CA PHE A 24 6.39 -2.80 7.72
C PHE A 24 5.16 -3.65 7.42
N THR A 25 4.03 -3.31 8.02
CA THR A 25 2.71 -3.87 7.65
C THR A 25 2.02 -2.98 6.63
N HIS A 26 0.98 -3.52 5.98
CA HIS A 26 0.12 -2.72 5.12
C HIS A 26 -0.47 -1.49 5.85
N MET A 27 -0.55 -0.35 5.17
CA MET A 27 -1.03 0.90 5.76
C MET A 27 -2.48 0.80 6.27
N GLN A 28 -3.34 0.06 5.59
CA GLN A 28 -4.73 -0.15 6.05
C GLN A 28 -4.84 -0.94 7.35
N ASN A 29 -3.76 -1.55 7.84
CA ASN A 29 -3.73 -2.23 9.13
C ASN A 29 -3.44 -1.28 10.31
N SER A 30 -3.17 0.00 10.05
CA SER A 30 -2.94 0.99 11.11
C SER A 30 -4.12 1.04 12.09
N PRO A 31 -3.91 1.18 13.41
CA PRO A 31 -5.01 1.27 14.38
C PRO A 31 -5.93 2.48 14.15
N ASP A 32 -5.40 3.56 13.56
CA ASP A 32 -6.13 4.80 13.27
C ASP A 32 -6.69 4.87 11.84
N ARG A 33 -6.61 3.78 11.05
CA ARG A 33 -7.09 3.68 9.66
C ARG A 33 -8.50 4.21 9.44
N ASP A 34 -9.41 4.02 10.39
CA ASP A 34 -10.82 4.42 10.27
C ASP A 34 -11.00 5.94 10.23
N LYS A 35 -9.97 6.71 10.60
CA LYS A 35 -9.92 8.17 10.41
C LYS A 35 -9.64 8.59 8.97
N TYR A 36 -9.20 7.68 8.12
CA TYR A 36 -8.75 7.99 6.74
C TYR A 36 -9.47 7.17 5.68
N VAL A 37 -9.87 5.93 5.98
CA VAL A 37 -10.51 5.01 5.03
C VAL A 37 -11.75 4.35 5.63
N LYS A 38 -12.69 3.99 4.76
CA LYS A 38 -13.85 3.18 5.08
C LYS A 38 -13.77 1.84 4.34
N ILE A 39 -13.84 0.74 5.08
CA ILE A 39 -13.93 -0.61 4.53
C ILE A 39 -15.38 -0.89 4.08
N VAL A 40 -15.57 -1.21 2.80
CA VAL A 40 -16.87 -1.52 2.22
C VAL A 40 -17.09 -3.03 2.26
N LYS A 41 -17.46 -3.55 3.43
CA LYS A 41 -17.59 -5.00 3.68
C LYS A 41 -18.50 -5.74 2.67
N LYS A 42 -19.58 -5.10 2.21
CA LYS A 42 -20.47 -5.69 1.19
C LYS A 42 -19.79 -6.00 -0.15
N ASN A 43 -18.65 -5.38 -0.42
CA ASN A 43 -17.87 -5.62 -1.62
C ASN A 43 -16.81 -6.72 -1.40
N ILE A 44 -16.77 -7.40 -0.24
CA ILE A 44 -15.75 -8.38 0.16
C ILE A 44 -16.41 -9.73 0.46
N ILE A 45 -15.93 -10.82 -0.14
CA ILE A 45 -16.39 -12.21 0.15
C ILE A 45 -15.38 -13.00 0.97
N VAL A 46 -14.10 -12.97 0.58
CA VAL A 46 -12.99 -13.63 1.30
C VAL A 46 -11.76 -12.73 1.38
N ALA A 47 -11.28 -12.23 0.24
CA ALA A 47 -10.11 -11.35 0.15
C ALA A 47 -10.23 -10.28 -0.96
N PHE A 48 -11.05 -10.52 -1.98
CA PHE A 48 -11.15 -9.69 -3.17
C PHE A 48 -12.54 -9.07 -3.34
N SER A 49 -12.61 -8.08 -4.24
CA SER A 49 -13.87 -7.48 -4.66
C SER A 49 -14.78 -8.50 -5.34
N VAL A 50 -16.03 -8.60 -4.92
CA VAL A 50 -17.03 -9.50 -5.53
C VAL A 50 -17.69 -8.95 -6.78
N ASN A 51 -17.69 -7.63 -6.93
CA ASN A 51 -18.52 -6.92 -7.90
C ASN A 51 -17.72 -5.88 -8.69
N GLY A 52 -16.38 -5.93 -8.61
CA GLY A 52 -15.48 -4.95 -9.21
C GLY A 52 -15.53 -3.57 -8.55
N LEU A 53 -16.37 -3.36 -7.53
CA LEU A 53 -16.44 -2.10 -6.81
C LEU A 53 -15.32 -2.02 -5.75
N PRO A 54 -14.92 -0.80 -5.33
CA PRO A 54 -13.88 -0.62 -4.33
C PRO A 54 -14.21 -1.29 -3.00
N THR A 55 -13.28 -2.05 -2.45
CA THR A 55 -13.36 -2.66 -1.10
C THR A 55 -12.98 -1.67 -0.01
N MET A 56 -12.24 -0.62 -0.36
CA MET A 56 -11.86 0.49 0.52
C MET A 56 -12.09 1.82 -0.20
N LYS A 57 -12.58 2.81 0.54
CA LYS A 57 -12.73 4.19 0.05
C LYS A 57 -12.01 5.15 0.99
N ALA A 58 -11.26 6.11 0.47
CA ALA A 58 -10.76 7.20 1.29
C ALA A 58 -11.90 8.11 1.73
N LEU A 59 -11.79 8.67 2.94
CA LEU A 59 -12.73 9.69 3.43
C LEU A 59 -12.50 11.04 2.77
N LYS A 60 -11.26 11.32 2.32
CA LYS A 60 -10.92 12.48 1.49
C LYS A 60 -11.13 12.15 0.02
N ALA A 61 -11.74 13.06 -0.75
CA ALA A 61 -12.12 12.86 -2.14
C ALA A 61 -10.98 12.33 -3.02
N GLU A 62 -9.81 12.97 -2.95
CA GLU A 62 -8.61 12.62 -3.73
C GLU A 62 -7.92 11.33 -3.24
N GLY A 63 -8.18 10.91 -2.00
CA GLY A 63 -7.41 9.84 -1.36
C GLY A 63 -7.55 8.51 -2.07
N SER A 64 -8.71 8.22 -2.66
CA SER A 64 -8.96 6.94 -3.33
C SER A 64 -8.13 6.77 -4.60
N ALA A 65 -7.80 7.86 -5.31
CA ALA A 65 -6.96 7.82 -6.50
C ALA A 65 -5.46 7.66 -6.17
N LEU A 66 -5.04 8.07 -4.98
CA LEU A 66 -3.64 8.03 -4.54
C LEU A 66 -3.28 6.73 -3.81
N MET A 67 -4.27 6.05 -3.23
CA MET A 67 -4.07 4.79 -2.52
C MET A 67 -3.61 3.66 -3.45
N GLY A 68 -2.77 2.77 -2.92
CA GLY A 68 -2.35 1.56 -3.64
C GLY A 68 -1.30 1.78 -4.72
N GLN A 69 -0.74 3.00 -4.85
CA GLN A 69 0.33 3.26 -5.81
C GLN A 69 1.50 2.27 -5.67
N ARG A 70 2.08 1.89 -6.81
CA ARG A 70 3.25 1.00 -6.94
C ARG A 70 4.26 1.61 -7.91
N ILE A 71 4.54 2.89 -7.72
CA ILE A 71 5.49 3.66 -8.54
C ILE A 71 6.79 3.88 -7.76
N LYS A 72 6.70 4.31 -6.50
CA LYS A 72 7.85 4.60 -5.64
C LYS A 72 7.47 4.53 -4.15
N MET A 73 8.45 4.58 -3.25
CA MET A 73 8.15 4.83 -1.84
C MET A 73 7.58 6.23 -1.64
N SER A 74 6.63 6.37 -0.72
CA SER A 74 6.18 7.68 -0.27
C SER A 74 7.22 8.31 0.67
N ASN A 75 7.17 9.63 0.84
CA ASN A 75 8.02 10.31 1.81
C ASN A 75 7.79 9.80 3.24
N ILE A 76 6.56 9.39 3.57
CA ILE A 76 6.21 8.83 4.87
C ILE A 76 6.88 7.47 5.08
N ASP A 77 6.96 6.63 4.04
CA ASP A 77 7.67 5.35 4.11
C ASP A 77 9.16 5.56 4.41
N ILE A 78 9.80 6.53 3.74
CA ILE A 78 11.21 6.88 3.93
C ILE A 78 11.46 7.39 5.35
N ILE A 79 10.63 8.34 5.82
CA ILE A 79 10.74 8.91 7.17
C ILE A 79 10.57 7.81 8.23
N LYS A 80 9.59 6.92 8.05
CA LYS A 80 9.34 5.82 8.97
C LYS A 80 10.51 4.83 8.99
N LEU A 81 11.11 4.54 7.84
CA LEU A 81 12.28 3.66 7.75
C LEU A 81 13.48 4.27 8.46
N ASN A 82 13.81 5.53 8.17
CA ASN A 82 14.90 6.23 8.82
C ASN A 82 14.71 6.30 10.34
N LYS A 83 13.48 6.55 10.80
CA LYS A 83 13.17 6.56 12.23
C LYS A 83 13.33 5.18 12.89
N MET A 84 12.90 4.12 12.21
CA MET A 84 12.96 2.75 12.73
C MET A 84 14.40 2.27 12.90
N TYR A 85 15.25 2.54 11.90
CA TYR A 85 16.66 2.12 11.91
C TYR A 85 17.62 3.19 12.43
N LYS A 86 17.08 4.30 12.97
CA LYS A 86 17.85 5.43 13.54
C LYS A 86 18.91 5.95 12.58
N CYS A 87 18.58 6.04 11.29
CA CYS A 87 19.48 6.58 10.28
C CYS A 87 19.72 8.06 10.56
N THR A 88 20.99 8.46 10.68
CA THR A 88 21.42 9.86 10.73
C THR A 88 21.60 10.36 9.30
N THR A 89 21.03 11.51 8.99
CA THR A 89 21.27 12.25 7.74
C THR A 89 22.72 12.69 7.62
#